data_AF-A0A1H7ZEN8-F1
#
_entry.id   AF-A0A1H7ZEN8-F1
#
_cell.length_a   1.000
_cell.length_b   1.000
_cell.length_c   1.000
_cell.angle_alpha   90.00
_cell.angle_beta   90.00
_cell.angle_gamma   90.00
#
_symmetry.space_group_name_H-M   'P 1'
#
loop_
_entity.id
_entity.type
_entity.pdbx_description
1 polymer ?
#
loop_
_entity_poly.entity_id
_entity_poly.type
_entity_poly.pdbx_seq_one_letter_code
_entity_poly.pdbx_strand_id
1 'polypeptide(L)'
;MELNTPIISTEMLTDKELNIYKGLDNRPYGELLARKVTRKLMNNPVKSNGGYYSGNGLHFAHRDYCGIGLYFFEEKFVLGEVNDGMGPYPILVTFDNEAAFVMWLANQSNQSMSLIAGDKYPSSKFNNQTITRLRLEWYIEDHYDAGWNAYCTYVRKREETQTKP
;
A
#
# COMPACT_ATOMS: atom_id res chain seq x y z
N MET A 1 0.28 12.33 14.54
CA MET A 1 0.28 10.97 13.96
C MET A 1 -0.51 10.09 14.90
N GLU A 2 -1.70 9.67 14.48
CA GLU A 2 -2.44 8.61 15.17
C GLU A 2 -2.15 7.31 14.43
N LEU A 3 -1.39 6.42 15.09
CA LEU A 3 -0.94 5.17 14.51
C LEU A 3 -1.78 4.05 15.12
N ASN A 4 -2.89 3.70 14.47
CA ASN A 4 -3.75 2.58 14.87
C ASN A 4 -3.26 1.27 14.25
N THR A 5 -1.94 1.07 14.23
CA THR A 5 -1.34 -0.15 13.68
C THR A 5 -1.03 -1.09 14.84
N PRO A 6 -1.58 -2.31 14.85
CA PRO A 6 -1.21 -3.29 15.87
C PRO A 6 0.29 -3.59 15.79
N ILE A 7 0.92 -3.76 16.95
CA ILE A 7 2.35 -4.05 17.07
C ILE A 7 2.64 -5.41 16.41
N ILE A 8 3.67 -5.45 15.57
CA ILE A 8 4.13 -6.65 14.87
C ILE A 8 4.89 -7.54 15.87
N SER A 9 4.28 -8.64 16.31
CA SER A 9 5.00 -9.71 17.02
C SER A 9 5.23 -10.89 16.08
N THR A 10 6.49 -11.12 15.70
CA THR A 10 6.90 -12.27 14.88
C THR A 10 6.95 -13.58 15.68
N GLU A 11 6.83 -13.51 17.01
CA GLU A 11 6.93 -14.65 17.92
C GLU A 11 5.71 -15.58 17.86
N MET A 12 4.62 -15.10 17.26
CA MET A 12 3.34 -15.80 17.15
C MET A 12 3.13 -16.46 15.78
N LEU A 13 4.15 -16.43 14.90
CA LEU A 13 4.06 -16.97 13.55
C LEU A 13 4.35 -18.47 13.53
N THR A 14 3.58 -19.19 12.71
CA THR A 14 3.98 -20.54 12.30
C THR A 14 5.25 -20.48 11.44
N ASP A 15 5.96 -21.60 11.32
CA ASP A 15 7.17 -21.68 10.46
C ASP A 15 6.88 -21.23 9.02
N LYS A 16 5.70 -21.56 8.49
CA LYS A 16 5.27 -21.14 7.16
C LYS A 16 5.17 -19.60 7.06
N GLU A 17 4.52 -18.96 8.01
CA GLU A 17 4.32 -17.51 8.02
C GLU A 17 5.63 -16.77 8.28
N LEU A 18 6.47 -17.31 9.16
CA LEU A 18 7.81 -16.78 9.42
C LEU A 18 8.68 -16.85 8.17
N ASN A 19 8.62 -17.96 7.41
CA ASN A 19 9.34 -18.09 6.15
C ASN A 19 8.85 -17.10 5.09
N ILE A 20 7.54 -16.90 4.98
CA ILE A 20 6.96 -15.86 4.09
C ILE A 20 7.48 -14.48 4.51
N TYR A 21 7.34 -14.11 5.79
CA TYR A 21 7.75 -12.82 6.31
C TYR A 21 9.24 -12.53 6.08
N LYS A 22 10.11 -13.51 6.38
CA LYS A 22 11.56 -13.42 6.14
C LYS A 22 11.93 -13.31 4.67
N GLY A 23 11.10 -13.86 3.78
CA GLY A 23 11.27 -13.78 2.32
C GLY A 23 10.83 -12.44 1.71
N LEU A 24 10.12 -11.59 2.45
CA LEU A 24 9.71 -10.27 1.96
C LEU A 24 10.90 -9.31 1.90
N ASP A 25 10.95 -8.48 0.85
CA ASP A 25 11.96 -7.42 0.73
C ASP A 25 11.86 -6.44 1.90
N ASN A 26 12.93 -6.35 2.68
CA ASN A 26 13.04 -5.49 3.85
C ASN A 26 13.81 -4.18 3.57
N ARG A 27 14.23 -3.94 2.32
CA ARG A 27 14.92 -2.70 1.95
C ARG A 27 13.93 -1.54 2.01
N PRO A 28 14.24 -0.43 2.71
CA PRO A 28 13.38 0.74 2.76
C PRO A 28 13.02 1.25 1.37
N TYR A 29 11.78 1.68 1.17
CA TYR A 29 11.29 2.23 -0.10
C TYR A 29 12.16 3.38 -0.60
N GLY A 30 12.68 4.19 0.33
CA GLY A 30 13.58 5.27 0.05
C GLY A 30 12.85 6.56 -0.29
N GLU A 31 13.51 7.68 0.01
CA GLU A 31 12.93 9.02 -0.06
C GLU A 31 12.46 9.41 -1.47
N LEU A 32 13.24 9.06 -2.50
CA LEU A 32 12.91 9.42 -3.87
C LEU A 32 11.57 8.82 -4.32
N LEU A 33 11.35 7.53 -4.06
CA LEU A 33 10.10 6.85 -4.42
C LEU A 33 8.93 7.40 -3.59
N ALA A 34 9.13 7.58 -2.28
CA ALA A 34 8.12 8.14 -1.41
C ALA A 34 7.66 9.53 -1.90
N ARG A 35 8.59 10.45 -2.22
CA ARG A 35 8.27 11.78 -2.74
C ARG A 35 7.50 11.74 -4.06
N LYS A 36 7.85 10.84 -4.98
CA LYS A 36 7.12 10.68 -6.25
C LYS A 36 5.67 10.22 -6.01
N VAL A 37 5.48 9.25 -5.13
CA VAL A 37 4.14 8.77 -4.72
C VAL A 37 3.34 9.90 -4.08
N THR A 38 3.94 10.62 -3.13
CA THR A 38 3.32 11.77 -2.45
C THR A 38 2.85 12.82 -3.45
N ARG A 39 3.72 13.22 -4.38
CA ARG A 39 3.36 14.21 -5.40
C ARG A 39 2.20 13.75 -6.27
N LYS A 40 2.19 12.47 -6.68
CA LYS A 40 1.11 11.94 -7.51
C LYS A 40 -0.22 11.89 -6.77
N LEU A 41 -0.21 11.52 -5.48
CA LEU A 41 -1.40 11.56 -4.62
C LEU A 41 -1.94 12.99 -4.49
N MET A 42 -1.09 13.97 -4.23
CA MET A 42 -1.49 15.39 -4.11
C MET A 42 -2.06 15.95 -5.41
N ASN A 43 -1.51 15.54 -6.56
CA ASN A 43 -2.02 15.96 -7.87
C ASN A 43 -3.36 15.29 -8.23
N ASN A 44 -3.73 14.22 -7.52
CA ASN A 44 -4.93 13.44 -7.80
C ASN A 44 -5.72 13.17 -6.50
N PRO A 45 -6.19 14.21 -5.80
CA PRO A 45 -6.89 14.05 -4.54
C PRO A 45 -8.19 13.26 -4.75
N VAL A 46 -8.50 12.39 -3.80
CA VAL A 46 -9.78 11.69 -3.76
C VAL A 46 -10.84 12.61 -3.17
N LYS A 47 -12.04 12.58 -3.74
CA LYS A 47 -13.18 13.33 -3.24
C LYS A 47 -14.06 12.41 -2.39
N SER A 48 -14.49 12.90 -1.24
CA SER A 48 -15.54 12.25 -0.45
C SER A 48 -16.90 12.55 -1.06
N ASN A 49 -17.71 11.54 -1.31
CA ASN A 49 -19.11 11.69 -1.69
C ASN A 49 -19.99 10.82 -0.78
N GLY A 50 -20.57 11.43 0.26
CA GLY A 50 -21.49 10.73 1.18
C GLY A 50 -20.83 9.61 1.99
N GLY A 51 -19.56 9.77 2.38
CA GLY A 51 -18.79 8.75 3.12
C GLY A 51 -18.12 7.70 2.25
N TYR A 52 -18.35 7.74 0.93
CA TYR A 52 -17.65 6.92 -0.05
C TYR A 52 -16.53 7.72 -0.70
N TYR A 53 -15.34 7.14 -0.69
CA TYR A 53 -14.16 7.66 -1.36
C TYR A 53 -13.98 6.85 -2.64
N SER A 54 -14.13 7.51 -3.79
CA SER A 54 -13.84 6.94 -5.11
C SER A 54 -12.88 7.87 -5.84
N GLY A 55 -11.78 7.33 -6.36
CA GLY A 55 -10.79 8.16 -7.06
C GLY A 55 -9.37 7.58 -7.12
N ASN A 56 -8.45 8.45 -7.54
CA ASN A 56 -7.12 8.15 -8.08
C ASN A 56 -6.03 7.83 -7.03
N GLY A 57 -6.41 7.23 -5.90
CA GLY A 57 -5.45 6.72 -4.91
C GLY A 57 -4.65 5.52 -5.43
N LEU A 58 -3.63 5.12 -4.69
CA LEU A 58 -2.98 3.83 -4.93
C LEU A 58 -3.83 2.75 -4.24
N HIS A 59 -4.53 1.93 -5.02
CA HIS A 59 -5.22 0.75 -4.50
C HIS A 59 -5.42 -0.31 -5.58
N PHE A 60 -5.99 -1.45 -5.21
CA PHE A 60 -6.61 -2.34 -6.18
C PHE A 60 -8.12 -2.06 -6.26
N ALA A 61 -8.71 -2.31 -7.42
CA ALA A 61 -10.13 -2.17 -7.66
C ALA A 61 -10.69 -3.46 -8.28
N HIS A 62 -11.34 -4.27 -7.45
CA HIS A 62 -12.10 -5.45 -7.83
C HIS A 62 -13.15 -5.75 -6.75
N ARG A 63 -13.95 -6.81 -6.92
CA ARG A 63 -14.89 -7.24 -5.88
C ARG A 63 -14.16 -7.72 -4.62
N ASP A 64 -14.83 -7.62 -3.49
CA ASP A 64 -14.39 -8.04 -2.17
C ASP A 64 -13.16 -7.26 -1.66
N TYR A 65 -12.40 -7.86 -0.74
CA TYR A 65 -11.25 -7.24 -0.11
C TYR A 65 -10.13 -6.96 -1.13
N CYS A 66 -9.79 -5.67 -1.27
CA CYS A 66 -8.79 -5.13 -2.19
C CYS A 66 -7.46 -4.76 -1.50
N GLY A 67 -7.27 -5.19 -0.24
CA GLY A 67 -6.05 -4.90 0.51
C GLY A 67 -6.07 -3.54 1.21
N ILE A 68 -4.92 -2.89 1.19
CA ILE A 68 -4.72 -1.52 1.68
C ILE A 68 -4.35 -0.58 0.54
N GLY A 69 -4.74 0.69 0.70
CA GLY A 69 -4.50 1.75 -0.27
C GLY A 69 -4.00 3.04 0.37
N LEU A 70 -3.36 3.87 -0.46
CA LEU A 70 -2.88 5.20 -0.11
C LEU A 70 -3.71 6.26 -0.82
N TYR A 71 -4.10 7.28 -0.08
CA TYR A 71 -5.02 8.31 -0.54
C TYR A 71 -4.56 9.68 -0.07
N PHE A 72 -5.01 10.72 -0.77
CA PHE A 72 -4.91 12.10 -0.32
C PHE A 72 -6.28 12.77 -0.44
N PHE A 73 -6.84 13.23 0.67
CA PHE A 73 -8.11 13.94 0.73
C PHE A 73 -8.12 14.84 1.95
N GLU A 74 -8.88 15.95 1.89
CA GLU A 74 -8.96 16.93 2.99
C GLU A 74 -7.57 17.37 3.49
N GLU A 75 -6.64 17.56 2.55
CA GLU A 75 -5.24 17.96 2.81
C GLU A 75 -4.42 16.97 3.64
N LYS A 76 -4.89 15.73 3.79
CA LYS A 76 -4.25 14.67 4.57
C LYS A 76 -3.89 13.46 3.73
N PHE A 77 -2.77 12.83 4.07
CA PHE A 77 -2.42 11.52 3.52
C PHE A 77 -3.00 10.42 4.41
N VAL A 78 -3.58 9.41 3.78
CA VAL A 78 -4.31 8.36 4.49
C VAL A 78 -3.91 6.99 3.96
N LEU A 79 -3.63 6.08 4.88
CA LEU A 79 -3.57 4.65 4.64
C LEU A 79 -4.83 4.01 5.21
N GLY A 80 -5.50 3.17 4.43
CA GLY A 80 -6.66 2.43 4.92
C GLY A 80 -7.00 1.23 4.06
N GLU A 81 -8.01 0.49 4.51
CA GLU A 81 -8.49 -0.69 3.79
C GLU A 81 -9.37 -0.33 2.60
N VAL A 82 -9.37 -1.21 1.61
CA VAL A 82 -10.11 -1.05 0.36
C VAL A 82 -10.97 -2.29 0.14
N ASN A 83 -12.25 -2.08 -0.16
CA ASN A 83 -13.23 -3.14 -0.40
C ASN A 83 -14.08 -2.73 -1.60
N ASP A 84 -14.32 -3.66 -2.53
CA ASP A 84 -15.08 -3.41 -3.75
C ASP A 84 -14.55 -2.22 -4.58
N GLY A 85 -13.24 -1.98 -4.52
CA GLY A 85 -12.57 -0.81 -5.13
C GLY A 85 -12.87 0.54 -4.45
N MET A 86 -13.53 0.51 -3.30
CA MET A 86 -13.93 1.68 -2.50
C MET A 86 -13.13 1.73 -1.20
N GLY A 87 -12.75 2.93 -0.77
CA GLY A 87 -11.93 3.13 0.43
C GLY A 87 -11.20 4.47 0.40
N PRO A 88 -10.59 4.90 1.52
CA PRO A 88 -10.17 4.05 2.63
C PRO A 88 -11.22 3.89 3.75
N TYR A 89 -11.58 2.64 4.09
CA TYR A 89 -12.33 2.32 5.32
C TYR A 89 -12.13 0.86 5.78
N PRO A 90 -11.72 0.60 7.05
CA PRO A 90 -11.33 1.60 8.05
C PRO A 90 -10.03 2.34 7.67
N ILE A 91 -9.88 3.54 8.22
CA ILE A 91 -8.62 4.29 8.16
C ILE A 91 -7.66 3.68 9.18
N LEU A 92 -6.45 3.37 8.74
CA LEU A 92 -5.40 2.78 9.57
C LEU A 92 -4.42 3.84 10.09
N VAL A 93 -4.04 4.80 9.23
CA VAL A 93 -3.10 5.86 9.56
C VAL A 93 -3.42 7.13 8.78
N THR A 94 -3.28 8.29 9.43
CA THR A 94 -3.42 9.61 8.83
C THR A 94 -2.19 10.48 9.10
N PHE A 95 -1.77 11.26 8.11
CA PHE A 95 -0.67 12.21 8.20
C PHE A 95 -1.14 13.61 7.77
N ASP A 96 -0.90 14.58 8.64
CA ASP A 96 -1.35 15.97 8.43
C ASP A 96 -0.46 16.78 7.50
N ASN A 97 0.70 16.26 7.08
CA ASN A 97 1.60 16.97 6.18
C ASN A 97 2.47 16.03 5.34
N GLU A 98 2.95 16.57 4.22
CA GLU A 98 3.81 15.88 3.24
C GLU A 98 5.08 15.32 3.90
N ALA A 99 5.79 16.12 4.71
CA ALA A 99 7.08 15.72 5.27
C ALA A 99 6.95 14.47 6.16
N ALA A 100 5.92 14.43 7.01
CA ALA A 100 5.62 13.29 7.86
C ALA A 100 5.29 12.04 7.03
N PHE A 101 4.45 12.19 6.00
CA PHE A 101 4.08 11.07 5.13
C PHE A 101 5.27 10.54 4.33
N VAL A 102 6.08 11.42 3.72
CA VAL A 102 7.29 11.06 2.97
C VAL A 102 8.28 10.33 3.88
N MET A 103 8.56 10.89 5.05
CA MET A 103 9.48 10.28 6.02
C MET A 103 9.00 8.90 6.46
N TRP A 104 7.71 8.75 6.75
CA TRP A 104 7.13 7.46 7.11
C TRP A 104 7.25 6.45 5.97
N LEU A 105 6.77 6.81 4.77
CA LEU A 105 6.73 5.90 3.62
C LEU A 105 8.13 5.49 3.17
N ALA A 106 9.09 6.43 3.18
CA ALA A 106 10.48 6.16 2.81
C ALA A 106 11.14 5.07 3.68
N ASN A 107 10.74 4.98 4.94
CA ASN A 107 11.23 3.99 5.91
C ASN A 107 10.43 2.68 5.91
N GLN A 108 9.34 2.59 5.15
CA GLN A 108 8.60 1.33 5.00
C GLN A 108 9.29 0.38 4.01
N SER A 109 8.94 -0.89 4.09
CA SER A 109 9.37 -1.96 3.17
C SER A 109 8.21 -2.92 2.89
N ASN A 110 8.38 -3.85 1.95
CA ASN A 110 7.36 -4.88 1.71
C ASN A 110 7.09 -5.68 2.99
N GLN A 111 8.15 -5.90 3.77
CA GLN A 111 8.09 -6.58 5.05
C GLN A 111 7.33 -5.78 6.13
N SER A 112 7.63 -4.49 6.32
CA SER A 112 6.92 -3.68 7.34
C SER A 112 5.46 -3.42 6.97
N MET A 113 5.15 -3.39 5.67
CA MET A 113 3.79 -3.22 5.15
C MET A 113 3.01 -4.52 5.01
N SER A 114 3.55 -5.65 5.50
CA SER A 114 2.95 -6.96 5.29
C SER A 114 1.68 -7.21 6.11
N LEU A 115 1.23 -6.26 6.93
CA LEU A 115 0.04 -6.39 7.80
C LEU A 115 0.06 -7.62 8.70
N ILE A 116 1.23 -7.99 9.20
CA ILE A 116 1.39 -9.24 9.95
C ILE A 116 0.74 -9.20 11.34
N ALA A 117 0.62 -8.02 11.94
CA ALA A 117 0.11 -7.86 13.29
C ALA A 117 -1.39 -8.19 13.39
N GLY A 118 -1.71 -9.22 14.17
CA GLY A 118 -3.05 -9.57 14.66
C GLY A 118 -2.97 -9.88 16.16
N ASP A 119 -4.13 -10.01 16.83
CA ASP A 119 -4.20 -10.11 18.30
C ASP A 119 -3.53 -11.39 18.84
N LYS A 120 -3.93 -12.56 18.34
CA LYS A 120 -3.43 -13.89 18.79
C LYS A 120 -2.73 -14.69 17.70
N TYR A 121 -2.97 -14.35 16.45
CA TYR A 121 -2.45 -15.01 15.26
C TYR A 121 -2.09 -13.94 14.24
N PRO A 122 -1.22 -14.24 13.25
CA PRO A 122 -1.05 -13.35 12.11
C PRO A 122 -2.39 -12.97 11.50
N SER A 123 -2.48 -11.70 11.11
CA SER A 123 -3.71 -11.15 10.54
C SER A 123 -4.19 -12.01 9.36
N SER A 124 -5.51 -12.18 9.22
CA SER A 124 -6.09 -12.75 7.99
C SER A 124 -5.76 -11.94 6.73
N LYS A 125 -5.24 -10.72 6.91
CA LYS A 125 -4.77 -9.80 5.87
C LYS A 125 -3.24 -9.87 5.66
N PHE A 126 -2.54 -10.76 6.36
CA PHE A 126 -1.08 -10.90 6.26
C PHE A 126 -0.67 -11.16 4.80
N ASN A 127 0.18 -10.28 4.29
CA ASN A 127 0.73 -10.29 2.93
C ASN A 127 -0.34 -10.36 1.82
N ASN A 128 -1.57 -9.94 2.11
CA ASN A 128 -2.67 -9.93 1.15
C ASN A 128 -2.85 -8.52 0.60
N GLN A 129 -2.47 -8.32 -0.66
CA GLN A 129 -2.70 -7.06 -1.39
C GLN A 129 -2.17 -5.82 -0.66
N THR A 130 -0.98 -5.95 -0.09
CA THR A 130 -0.28 -4.92 0.68
C THR A 130 0.38 -3.88 -0.22
N ILE A 131 0.84 -2.76 0.36
CA ILE A 131 1.68 -1.81 -0.36
C ILE A 131 3.08 -2.41 -0.50
N THR A 132 3.54 -2.61 -1.73
CA THR A 132 4.90 -3.08 -2.04
C THR A 132 5.63 -2.05 -2.88
N ARG A 133 6.97 -2.14 -2.96
CA ARG A 133 7.78 -1.32 -3.87
C ARG A 133 7.25 -1.37 -5.31
N LEU A 134 6.94 -2.56 -5.81
CA LEU A 134 6.45 -2.75 -7.17
C LEU A 134 5.11 -2.05 -7.41
N ARG A 135 4.22 -2.04 -6.41
CA ARG A 135 2.95 -1.28 -6.48
C ARG A 135 3.17 0.23 -6.42
N LEU A 136 4.12 0.71 -5.61
CA LEU A 136 4.48 2.13 -5.59
C LEU A 136 5.07 2.59 -6.93
N GLU A 137 5.91 1.74 -7.53
CA GLU A 137 6.48 1.99 -8.86
C GLU A 137 5.41 1.95 -9.95
N TRP A 138 4.49 0.97 -9.92
CA TRP A 138 3.33 0.96 -10.81
C TRP A 138 2.49 2.23 -10.66
N TYR A 139 2.26 2.66 -9.42
CA TYR A 139 1.43 3.83 -9.14
C TYR A 139 1.99 5.10 -9.76
N ILE A 140 3.30 5.30 -9.80
CA ILE A 140 3.90 6.53 -10.34
C ILE A 140 3.91 6.58 -11.86
N GLU A 141 3.60 5.49 -12.57
CA GLU A 141 3.49 5.46 -14.04
C GLU A 141 2.30 6.28 -14.53
N ASP A 142 2.46 7.06 -15.61
CA ASP A 142 1.41 7.97 -16.11
C ASP A 142 0.09 7.27 -16.45
N HIS A 143 0.17 6.00 -16.89
CA HIS A 143 -0.96 5.17 -17.29
C HIS A 143 -1.39 4.19 -16.18
N TYR A 144 -1.12 4.53 -14.92
CA TYR A 144 -1.58 3.76 -13.76
C TYR A 144 -3.09 3.50 -13.82
N ASP A 145 -3.45 2.25 -13.52
CA ASP A 145 -4.83 1.78 -13.38
C ASP A 145 -4.91 0.84 -12.17
N ALA A 146 -5.95 1.02 -11.35
CA ALA A 146 -6.16 0.27 -10.11
C ALA A 146 -6.64 -1.18 -10.35
N GLY A 147 -7.01 -1.54 -11.57
CA GLY A 147 -7.46 -2.87 -11.94
C GLY A 147 -6.35 -3.91 -11.83
N TRP A 148 -6.70 -5.08 -11.30
CA TRP A 148 -5.77 -6.21 -11.16
C TRP A 148 -5.12 -6.61 -12.50
N ASN A 149 -5.90 -6.63 -13.58
CA ASN A 149 -5.41 -7.02 -14.91
C ASN A 149 -4.37 -6.03 -15.46
N ALA A 150 -4.52 -4.73 -15.18
CA ALA A 150 -3.55 -3.71 -15.57
C ALA A 150 -2.24 -3.90 -14.81
N TYR A 151 -2.31 -4.16 -13.50
CA TYR A 151 -1.15 -4.49 -12.70
C TYR A 151 -0.43 -5.76 -13.20
N CYS A 152 -1.15 -6.85 -13.44
CA CYS A 152 -0.55 -8.07 -13.99
C CYS A 152 0.15 -7.83 -15.34
N THR A 153 -0.44 -6.99 -16.19
CA THR A 153 0.16 -6.61 -17.48
C THR A 153 1.45 -5.82 -17.27
N TYR A 154 1.46 -4.88 -16.33
CA TYR A 154 2.65 -4.12 -15.96
C TYR A 154 3.78 -5.02 -15.45
N VAL A 155 3.48 -5.96 -14.54
CA VAL A 155 4.48 -6.89 -13.98
C VAL A 155 5.10 -7.75 -15.10
N ARG A 156 4.29 -8.35 -15.97
CA ARG A 156 4.79 -9.18 -17.09
C ARG A 156 5.73 -8.41 -18.01
N LYS A 157 5.34 -7.20 -18.42
CA LYS A 157 6.19 -6.33 -19.26
C LYS A 157 7.53 -6.01 -18.59
N ARG A 158 7.53 -5.82 -17.28
CA ARG A 158 8.75 -5.54 -16.52
C ARG A 158 9.68 -6.76 -16.45
N GLU A 159 9.12 -7.95 -16.24
CA GLU A 159 9.88 -9.20 -16.27
C GLU A 159 10.49 -9.47 -17.65
N GLU A 160 9.73 -9.23 -18.72
CA GLU A 160 10.21 -9.35 -20.11
C GLU A 160 11.33 -8.37 -20.47
N THR A 161 11.31 -7.17 -19.89
CA THR A 161 12.34 -6.14 -20.14
C THR A 161 13.61 -6.37 -19.32
N GLN A 162 13.49 -6.98 -18.14
CA GLN A 162 14.64 -7.35 -17.31
C GLN A 162 15.31 -8.66 -17.76
N THR A 163 14.66 -9.47 -18.59
CA THR A 163 15.18 -10.74 -19.12
C THR A 163 15.76 -10.62 -20.53
N LYS A 164 15.70 -9.44 -21.16
CA LYS A 164 16.44 -9.17 -22.41
C LYS A 164 17.92 -8.87 -22.08
N PRO A 165 18.87 -9.65 -22.63
CA PRO A 165 20.29 -9.46 -22.38
C PRO A 165 20.83 -8.13 -22.91
#